data_AF-A0A930VNI4-F1
#
_entry.id   AF-A0A930VNI4-F1
#
_cell.length_a   1.000
_cell.length_b   1.000
_cell.length_c   1.000
_cell.angle_alpha   90.00
_cell.angle_beta   90.00
_cell.angle_gamma   90.00
#
_symmetry.space_group_name_H-M   'P 1'
#
loop_
_entity.id
_entity.type
_entity.pdbx_description
1 polymer ?
#
loop_
_entity_poly.entity_id
_entity_poly.type
_entity_poly.pdbx_seq_one_letter_code
_entity_poly.pdbx_strand_id
1 'polypeptide(L)'
;MVLASRPRRSIVSIAVLTLALAGLTVAASAPVSATVTSEFVSTTTTYLGDDLTTLGGGQSLLVPATGSAGPANPYPAQMGLGVPLLGPEIVDVDLTILNLTSTAPGDLNLLLVSPTGQQALVMSDIGAGNDVSNVTFTFSDEAVISLGDATIVNGAVYAPQNQGGDGEVFPAPAPALDGNSALSVFDGQPVGGYWQLYVVDDQTDDVHTIGGWSLKFVLATTPYPNTIEVSGLPAVSDVNVRLDGFDSDRPDDAHFLLVGPHGQQAYLMGDAGGSVEDTEVSLTFDDEAAGVLPDSTRISSGTYRPFLYGDPDFFPAPAPAVSASTSLSVFDGIDPDGQWKLFGVDDQAGELVRLDGWALELSWEDTVSPTGTVVVNGDAARTRSRDVTVDLTGADPEGTGVASVRLSNDGVTFSPYQAFAGSLPWTLAAGDGSKRVYAQFKDAAGNESTLVIDSIVLDTTGPRAGKLSPGRSATGVAATVKVRIKATEALRQGSVSATTVFLKRKGATVKVPARVSYQAAERTILLVPRGPLRRHTTYVVTVRAVRDSVGNRWDEKPSRAGAQALTWSFTTG
;
A
#
# COMPACT_ATOMS: atom_id res chain seq x y z
N MET A 1 19.47 -13.75 -10.02
CA MET A 1 18.39 -12.85 -10.48
C MET A 1 17.68 -12.39 -9.22
N VAL A 2 17.93 -11.14 -8.80
CA VAL A 2 17.48 -10.59 -7.52
C VAL A 2 15.99 -10.30 -7.63
N LEU A 3 15.15 -11.02 -6.89
CA LEU A 3 13.73 -10.73 -6.71
C LEU A 3 13.59 -9.40 -5.97
N ALA A 4 13.15 -8.37 -6.69
CA ALA A 4 12.78 -7.10 -6.10
C ALA A 4 11.40 -7.26 -5.43
N SER A 5 11.35 -7.22 -4.11
CA SER A 5 10.12 -6.99 -3.35
C SER A 5 9.50 -5.68 -3.83
N ARG A 6 8.32 -5.75 -4.42
CA ARG A 6 7.56 -4.54 -4.82
C ARG A 6 7.17 -3.75 -3.55
N PRO A 7 7.12 -2.41 -3.63
CA PRO A 7 6.90 -1.56 -2.46
C PRO A 7 5.45 -1.63 -1.95
N ARG A 8 5.30 -1.59 -0.63
CA ARG A 8 4.04 -1.36 0.10
C ARG A 8 3.30 -0.17 -0.51
N ARG A 9 2.05 -0.35 -0.96
CA ARG A 9 1.16 0.74 -1.35
C ARG A 9 0.09 0.89 -0.28
N SER A 10 0.30 1.80 0.67
CA SER A 10 -0.78 2.33 1.49
C SER A 10 -1.65 3.19 0.58
N ILE A 11 -2.82 2.70 0.19
CA ILE A 11 -3.84 3.48 -0.52
C ILE A 11 -4.74 4.08 0.55
N VAL A 12 -4.61 5.38 0.80
CA VAL A 12 -5.55 6.12 1.66
C VAL A 12 -6.80 6.43 0.83
N SER A 13 -7.83 5.59 0.93
CA SER A 13 -9.14 5.86 0.32
C SER A 13 -9.96 6.76 1.26
N ILE A 14 -10.14 8.03 0.90
CA ILE A 14 -10.90 9.01 1.68
C ILE A 14 -12.34 9.09 1.14
N ALA A 15 -13.32 8.58 1.90
CA ALA A 15 -14.74 8.85 1.63
C ALA A 15 -15.15 10.21 2.23
N VAL A 16 -15.16 11.28 1.42
CA VAL A 16 -15.64 12.60 1.86
C VAL A 16 -17.16 12.71 1.67
N LEU A 17 -17.92 12.54 2.75
CA LEU A 17 -19.36 12.81 2.76
C LEU A 17 -19.61 14.34 2.78
N THR A 18 -20.16 14.89 1.70
CA THR A 18 -20.54 16.32 1.63
C THR A 18 -21.93 16.54 2.24
N LEU A 19 -21.98 17.06 3.48
CA LEU A 19 -23.24 17.45 4.12
C LEU A 19 -23.55 18.93 3.85
N ALA A 20 -24.70 19.20 3.23
CA ALA A 20 -25.20 20.55 2.97
C ALA A 20 -25.63 21.25 4.28
N LEU A 21 -25.20 22.50 4.44
CA LEU A 21 -25.37 23.30 5.66
C LEU A 21 -26.79 23.90 5.75
N ALA A 22 -27.52 23.58 6.82
CA ALA A 22 -28.61 24.43 7.34
C ALA A 22 -28.48 24.50 8.87
N GLY A 23 -28.45 25.72 9.38
CA GLY A 23 -27.88 26.06 10.68
C GLY A 23 -28.47 25.31 11.88
N LEU A 24 -27.57 24.84 12.75
CA LEU A 24 -27.88 24.49 14.13
C LEU A 24 -26.68 24.77 15.02
N THR A 25 -26.96 25.31 16.20
CA THR A 25 -26.02 25.70 17.26
C THR A 25 -25.06 24.57 17.64
N VAL A 26 -23.77 24.91 17.75
CA VAL A 26 -22.65 24.02 18.11
C VAL A 26 -22.86 23.46 19.54
N ALA A 27 -23.32 22.22 19.62
CA ALA A 27 -22.92 21.32 20.69
C ALA A 27 -21.53 20.79 20.33
N ALA A 28 -20.67 20.59 21.35
CA ALA A 28 -19.33 20.03 21.17
C ALA A 28 -19.38 18.83 20.22
N SER A 29 -18.70 18.94 19.07
CA SER A 29 -18.60 17.84 18.12
C SER A 29 -17.93 16.68 18.85
N ALA A 30 -18.59 15.52 18.91
CA ALA A 30 -17.94 14.25 19.22
C ALA A 30 -16.64 14.15 18.38
N PRO A 31 -15.58 13.48 18.88
CA PRO A 31 -14.44 13.18 18.02
C PRO A 31 -15.00 12.53 16.76
N VAL A 32 -14.65 13.12 15.61
CA VAL A 32 -14.95 12.51 14.33
C VAL A 32 -13.93 11.39 14.23
N SER A 33 -14.32 10.19 14.68
CA SER A 33 -13.55 8.97 14.47
C SER A 33 -13.30 8.83 12.97
N ALA A 34 -12.06 9.11 12.57
CA ALA A 34 -11.65 8.93 11.19
C ALA A 34 -10.87 7.62 11.12
N THR A 35 -11.39 6.73 10.30
CA THR A 35 -10.83 5.40 10.08
C THR A 35 -9.67 5.50 9.09
N VAL A 36 -8.55 4.88 9.44
CA VAL A 36 -7.44 4.62 8.52
C VAL A 36 -7.55 3.18 8.06
N THR A 37 -7.37 2.96 6.76
CA THR A 37 -7.49 1.63 6.16
C THR A 37 -6.22 1.29 5.37
N SER A 38 -5.74 0.05 5.50
CA SER A 38 -4.59 -0.47 4.77
C SER A 38 -4.92 -1.81 4.14
N GLU A 39 -4.47 -1.99 2.90
CA GLU A 39 -4.65 -3.22 2.13
C GLU A 39 -3.33 -4.00 2.07
N PHE A 40 -3.42 -5.31 2.31
CA PHE A 40 -2.35 -6.29 2.18
C PHE A 40 -2.78 -7.33 1.15
N VAL A 41 -1.91 -7.66 0.20
CA VAL A 41 -2.29 -8.51 -0.95
C VAL A 41 -1.35 -9.71 -1.05
N SER A 42 -1.93 -10.91 -1.14
CA SER A 42 -1.26 -12.11 -1.62
C SER A 42 -1.71 -12.37 -3.06
N THR A 43 -0.78 -12.39 -4.00
CA THR A 43 -1.04 -12.74 -5.41
C THR A 43 -0.69 -14.20 -5.70
N THR A 44 -0.66 -15.03 -4.65
CA THR A 44 -0.33 -16.45 -4.79
C THR A 44 -1.62 -17.19 -5.17
N THR A 45 -1.64 -17.76 -6.38
CA THR A 45 -2.76 -18.59 -6.84
C THR A 45 -2.95 -19.76 -5.89
N THR A 46 -4.20 -20.01 -5.48
CA THR A 46 -4.62 -21.10 -4.60
C THR A 46 -5.57 -22.01 -5.35
N TYR A 47 -5.37 -23.31 -5.23
CA TYR A 47 -6.27 -24.34 -5.76
C TYR A 47 -6.87 -25.12 -4.59
N LEU A 48 -8.18 -25.31 -4.58
CA LEU A 48 -8.89 -26.15 -3.61
C LEU A 48 -9.22 -27.50 -4.25
N GLY A 49 -9.20 -28.58 -3.46
CA GLY A 49 -9.50 -29.93 -3.96
C GLY A 49 -8.57 -31.00 -3.39
N ASP A 50 -9.13 -31.86 -2.56
CA ASP A 50 -8.53 -33.10 -2.11
C ASP A 50 -9.27 -34.22 -2.86
N ASP A 51 -8.61 -34.88 -3.81
CA ASP A 51 -9.05 -36.14 -4.43
C ASP A 51 -10.02 -36.07 -5.65
N LEU A 52 -9.62 -36.78 -6.72
CA LEU A 52 -10.30 -37.09 -8.00
C LEU A 52 -10.73 -35.93 -8.91
N THR A 53 -9.86 -35.56 -9.84
CA THR A 53 -10.31 -35.42 -11.24
C THR A 53 -10.13 -36.76 -11.92
N THR A 54 -11.17 -37.60 -11.95
CA THR A 54 -11.16 -38.64 -12.98
C THR A 54 -11.32 -37.91 -14.30
N LEU A 55 -10.25 -37.71 -15.09
CA LEU A 55 -10.40 -37.33 -16.48
C LEU A 55 -11.08 -38.50 -17.19
N GLY A 56 -12.41 -38.46 -17.25
CA GLY A 56 -13.25 -39.56 -17.69
C GLY A 56 -13.63 -39.48 -19.16
N GLY A 57 -13.59 -40.63 -19.85
CA GLY A 57 -14.29 -40.84 -21.13
C GLY A 57 -13.42 -40.77 -22.38
N GLY A 58 -12.20 -41.31 -22.34
CA GLY A 58 -11.38 -41.49 -23.54
C GLY A 58 -12.14 -42.24 -24.65
N GLN A 59 -11.90 -41.83 -25.91
CA GLN A 59 -12.44 -42.47 -27.11
C GLN A 59 -12.18 -43.99 -27.07
N SER A 60 -13.10 -44.80 -27.59
CA SER A 60 -12.83 -46.23 -27.77
C SER A 60 -11.60 -46.40 -28.66
N LEU A 61 -10.65 -47.18 -28.16
CA LEU A 61 -9.39 -47.49 -28.80
C LEU A 61 -9.57 -48.81 -29.56
N LEU A 62 -9.54 -48.71 -30.88
CA LEU A 62 -9.44 -49.89 -31.73
C LEU A 62 -7.97 -50.24 -31.84
N VAL A 63 -7.55 -51.26 -31.12
CA VAL A 63 -6.25 -51.91 -31.35
C VAL A 63 -6.43 -52.78 -32.60
N PRO A 64 -5.43 -52.88 -33.50
CA PRO A 64 -5.56 -53.69 -34.69
C PRO A 64 -6.08 -55.11 -34.38
N ALA A 65 -7.01 -55.60 -35.18
CA ALA A 65 -7.48 -56.99 -35.20
C ALA A 65 -7.79 -57.31 -36.66
N THR A 66 -7.37 -58.41 -37.29
CA THR A 66 -6.77 -59.68 -36.88
C THR A 66 -5.51 -59.96 -37.69
N GLY A 67 -4.43 -60.42 -37.04
CA GLY A 67 -3.20 -60.92 -37.69
C GLY A 67 -2.14 -59.87 -38.00
N SER A 68 -2.12 -58.72 -37.31
CA SER A 68 -1.12 -57.67 -37.51
C SER A 68 -0.85 -56.89 -36.23
N ALA A 69 0.39 -56.98 -35.72
CA ALA A 69 0.92 -56.11 -34.68
C ALA A 69 0.90 -54.65 -35.14
N GLY A 70 0.64 -53.71 -34.23
CA GLY A 70 0.66 -52.29 -34.54
C GLY A 70 0.00 -51.38 -33.50
N PRO A 71 0.09 -50.06 -33.71
CA PRO A 71 -0.49 -49.07 -32.82
C PRO A 71 -2.02 -49.08 -32.86
N ALA A 72 -2.64 -48.73 -31.74
CA ALA A 72 -4.07 -48.51 -31.66
C ALA A 72 -4.55 -47.33 -32.54
N ASN A 73 -5.86 -47.13 -32.62
CA ASN A 73 -6.46 -45.98 -33.27
C ASN A 73 -7.56 -45.40 -32.36
N PRO A 74 -7.46 -44.14 -31.91
CA PRO A 74 -6.40 -43.15 -32.20
C PRO A 74 -5.04 -43.47 -31.56
N TYR A 75 -3.95 -42.92 -32.10
CA TYR A 75 -2.58 -43.07 -31.58
C TYR A 75 -1.76 -41.77 -31.70
N PRO A 76 -1.43 -41.10 -30.58
CA PRO A 76 -1.91 -41.42 -29.23
C PRO A 76 -3.42 -41.22 -29.08
N ALA A 77 -4.04 -41.92 -28.13
CA ALA A 77 -5.29 -41.43 -27.57
C ALA A 77 -4.99 -40.26 -26.65
N GLN A 78 -5.56 -39.10 -26.95
CA GLN A 78 -5.33 -37.88 -26.20
C GLN A 78 -6.52 -37.53 -25.32
N MET A 79 -6.22 -36.98 -24.15
CA MET A 79 -7.17 -36.46 -23.19
C MET A 79 -6.57 -35.20 -22.58
N GLY A 80 -7.34 -34.12 -22.38
CA GLY A 80 -6.74 -32.88 -21.87
C GLY A 80 -7.68 -32.04 -21.04
N LEU A 81 -7.07 -31.25 -20.14
CA LEU A 81 -7.71 -30.18 -19.39
C LEU A 81 -7.51 -28.86 -20.14
N GLY A 82 -8.56 -28.05 -20.25
CA GLY A 82 -8.53 -26.74 -20.93
C GLY A 82 -7.68 -25.66 -20.23
N VAL A 83 -6.89 -26.02 -19.22
CA VAL A 83 -6.07 -25.10 -18.43
C VAL A 83 -4.60 -25.11 -18.90
N PRO A 84 -3.88 -23.95 -18.86
CA PRO A 84 -2.47 -23.88 -19.21
C PRO A 84 -1.56 -24.78 -18.34
N LEU A 85 -0.33 -25.05 -18.81
CA LEU A 85 0.74 -25.79 -18.08
C LEU A 85 1.20 -25.15 -16.75
N LEU A 86 0.49 -24.13 -16.26
CA LEU A 86 0.70 -23.48 -14.96
C LEU A 86 -0.48 -23.91 -14.08
N GLY A 87 -0.37 -25.08 -13.45
CA GLY A 87 -1.42 -25.66 -12.62
C GLY A 87 -0.85 -26.28 -11.34
N PRO A 88 -1.69 -26.77 -10.42
CA PRO A 88 -1.26 -27.42 -9.20
C PRO A 88 -0.34 -28.62 -9.49
N GLU A 89 0.60 -28.86 -8.58
CA GLU A 89 1.53 -29.98 -8.67
C GLU A 89 0.80 -31.29 -8.35
N ILE A 90 1.01 -32.29 -9.21
CA ILE A 90 0.55 -33.66 -9.00
C ILE A 90 1.25 -34.24 -7.77
N VAL A 91 0.48 -34.90 -6.92
CA VAL A 91 0.95 -35.66 -5.76
C VAL A 91 0.85 -37.16 -6.02
N ASP A 92 -0.12 -37.58 -6.84
CA ASP A 92 -0.34 -38.98 -7.20
C ASP A 92 -1.17 -39.09 -8.50
N VAL A 93 -0.99 -40.17 -9.25
CA VAL A 93 -1.70 -40.48 -10.51
C VAL A 93 -2.10 -41.95 -10.60
N ASP A 94 -3.40 -42.19 -10.78
CA ASP A 94 -3.96 -43.51 -11.09
C ASP A 94 -4.42 -43.59 -12.56
N LEU A 95 -3.99 -44.62 -13.32
CA LEU A 95 -4.47 -44.88 -14.68
C LEU A 95 -5.49 -46.02 -14.70
N THR A 96 -6.73 -45.76 -15.14
CA THR A 96 -7.77 -46.78 -15.29
C THR A 96 -8.02 -47.11 -16.76
N ILE A 97 -8.01 -48.40 -17.09
CA ILE A 97 -8.40 -48.93 -18.41
C ILE A 97 -9.84 -49.43 -18.33
N LEU A 98 -10.69 -48.96 -19.24
CA LEU A 98 -12.13 -49.20 -19.22
C LEU A 98 -12.53 -50.23 -20.28
N ASN A 99 -13.28 -51.25 -19.87
CA ASN A 99 -13.94 -52.22 -20.76
C ASN A 99 -12.97 -52.92 -21.74
N LEU A 100 -11.80 -53.37 -21.28
CA LEU A 100 -10.86 -54.17 -22.07
C LEU A 100 -11.50 -55.51 -22.46
N THR A 101 -11.51 -55.80 -23.76
CA THR A 101 -11.73 -57.15 -24.29
C THR A 101 -10.54 -57.54 -25.13
N SER A 102 -9.85 -58.62 -24.77
CA SER A 102 -8.57 -59.03 -25.36
C SER A 102 -8.42 -60.55 -25.33
N THR A 103 -7.95 -61.16 -26.42
CA THR A 103 -7.62 -62.61 -26.47
C THR A 103 -6.23 -62.93 -25.92
N ALA A 104 -5.32 -61.96 -25.93
CA ALA A 104 -4.00 -62.07 -25.31
C ALA A 104 -3.57 -60.71 -24.70
N PRO A 105 -3.98 -60.37 -23.46
CA PRO A 105 -3.65 -59.08 -22.88
C PRO A 105 -2.15 -58.83 -22.73
N GLY A 106 -1.34 -59.90 -22.69
CA GLY A 106 0.12 -59.83 -22.63
C GLY A 106 0.76 -59.00 -23.76
N ASP A 107 0.16 -59.03 -24.95
CA ASP A 107 0.70 -58.39 -26.15
C ASP A 107 0.44 -56.87 -26.18
N LEU A 108 -0.33 -56.35 -25.21
CA LEU A 108 -0.63 -54.94 -25.10
C LEU A 108 0.44 -54.19 -24.30
N ASN A 109 1.03 -53.20 -24.95
CA ASN A 109 1.99 -52.28 -24.37
C ASN A 109 1.37 -50.88 -24.23
N LEU A 110 1.39 -50.31 -23.02
CA LEU A 110 0.77 -49.01 -22.70
C LEU A 110 1.82 -48.03 -22.18
N LEU A 111 2.01 -46.93 -22.90
CA LEU A 111 2.86 -45.81 -22.52
C LEU A 111 2.00 -44.57 -22.25
N LEU A 112 2.04 -44.07 -21.03
CA LEU A 112 1.39 -42.82 -20.63
C LEU A 112 2.40 -41.67 -20.70
N VAL A 113 2.03 -40.55 -21.33
CA VAL A 113 2.89 -39.37 -21.49
C VAL A 113 2.13 -38.13 -21.00
N SER A 114 2.79 -37.34 -20.14
CA SER A 114 2.26 -36.10 -19.59
C SER A 114 2.37 -34.93 -20.58
N PRO A 115 1.66 -33.81 -20.34
CA PRO A 115 1.77 -32.59 -21.14
C PRO A 115 3.18 -31.98 -21.19
N THR A 116 4.02 -32.25 -20.17
CA THR A 116 5.41 -31.80 -20.12
C THR A 116 6.38 -32.76 -20.83
N GLY A 117 5.88 -33.92 -21.30
CA GLY A 117 6.63 -34.94 -22.02
C GLY A 117 7.31 -35.98 -21.14
N GLN A 118 7.04 -36.01 -19.83
CA GLN A 118 7.43 -37.14 -19.00
C GLN A 118 6.58 -38.37 -19.33
N GLN A 119 7.11 -39.56 -19.10
CA GLN A 119 6.43 -40.80 -19.51
C GLN A 119 6.58 -41.93 -18.48
N ALA A 120 5.62 -42.84 -18.51
CA ALA A 120 5.63 -44.10 -17.77
C ALA A 120 5.13 -45.23 -18.68
N LEU A 121 5.94 -46.28 -18.88
CA LEU A 121 5.53 -47.53 -19.50
C LEU A 121 4.80 -48.36 -18.45
N VAL A 122 3.47 -48.25 -18.46
CA VAL A 122 2.60 -48.71 -17.37
C VAL A 122 2.33 -50.22 -17.47
N MET A 123 2.27 -50.74 -18.69
CA MET A 123 2.01 -52.14 -18.99
C MET A 123 2.86 -52.57 -20.17
N SER A 124 3.63 -53.64 -20.03
CA SER A 124 4.35 -54.30 -21.12
C SER A 124 4.60 -55.76 -20.74
N ASP A 125 4.24 -56.69 -21.62
CA ASP A 125 4.37 -58.14 -21.45
C ASP A 125 3.77 -58.67 -20.14
N ILE A 126 2.59 -58.17 -19.76
CA ILE A 126 1.87 -58.62 -18.56
C ILE A 126 0.40 -58.90 -18.86
N GLY A 127 -0.19 -59.85 -18.13
CA GLY A 127 -1.59 -60.26 -18.32
C GLY A 127 -1.79 -61.48 -19.22
N ALA A 128 -0.74 -62.26 -19.50
CA ALA A 128 -0.73 -63.41 -20.40
C ALA A 128 -1.54 -64.64 -19.92
N GLY A 129 -2.32 -64.52 -18.84
CA GLY A 129 -2.93 -65.66 -18.16
C GLY A 129 -4.08 -66.31 -18.92
N ASN A 130 -5.00 -65.51 -19.49
CA ASN A 130 -6.20 -65.94 -20.27
C ASN A 130 -6.85 -64.74 -21.00
N ASP A 131 -7.70 -65.01 -22.00
CA ASP A 131 -8.62 -64.05 -22.63
C ASP A 131 -9.45 -63.30 -21.57
N VAL A 132 -9.70 -62.02 -21.81
CA VAL A 132 -10.53 -61.15 -20.97
C VAL A 132 -11.62 -60.49 -21.80
N SER A 133 -12.77 -60.25 -21.20
CA SER A 133 -13.89 -59.59 -21.86
C SER A 133 -14.55 -58.57 -20.93
N ASN A 134 -14.65 -57.34 -21.43
CA ASN A 134 -15.27 -56.21 -20.75
C ASN A 134 -14.74 -55.99 -19.31
N VAL A 135 -13.42 -56.04 -19.15
CA VAL A 135 -12.72 -55.89 -17.87
C VAL A 135 -12.24 -54.46 -17.70
N THR A 136 -12.53 -53.86 -16.54
CA THR A 136 -12.02 -52.55 -16.12
C THR A 136 -11.05 -52.75 -14.96
N PHE A 137 -9.90 -52.07 -14.98
CA PHE A 137 -8.87 -52.20 -13.94
C PHE A 137 -8.01 -50.94 -13.88
N THR A 138 -7.29 -50.77 -12.77
CA THR A 138 -6.52 -49.56 -12.48
C THR A 138 -5.05 -49.90 -12.25
N PHE A 139 -4.17 -49.02 -12.69
CA PHE A 139 -2.76 -48.98 -12.36
C PHE A 139 -2.48 -47.85 -11.37
N SER A 140 -1.76 -48.20 -10.30
CA SER A 140 -1.32 -47.32 -9.21
C SER A 140 0.02 -47.87 -8.71
N ASP A 141 1.07 -47.07 -8.58
CA ASP A 141 2.36 -47.55 -8.06
C ASP A 141 2.37 -47.79 -6.54
N GLU A 142 1.29 -47.43 -5.85
CA GLU A 142 0.98 -47.78 -4.47
C GLU A 142 0.32 -49.16 -4.37
N ALA A 143 -0.11 -49.74 -5.49
CA ALA A 143 -0.77 -51.03 -5.51
C ALA A 143 0.18 -52.17 -5.06
N VAL A 144 -0.31 -52.99 -4.15
CA VAL A 144 0.46 -54.15 -3.63
C VAL A 144 0.48 -55.32 -4.62
N ILE A 145 -0.47 -55.37 -5.56
CA ILE A 145 -0.65 -56.50 -6.47
C ILE A 145 0.16 -56.26 -7.75
N SER A 146 1.13 -57.14 -8.02
CA SER A 146 1.82 -57.22 -9.31
C SER A 146 1.09 -58.20 -10.23
N LEU A 147 0.71 -57.78 -11.43
CA LEU A 147 -0.08 -58.60 -12.37
C LEU A 147 0.73 -59.79 -12.92
N GLY A 148 1.96 -59.57 -13.39
CA GLY A 148 2.74 -60.55 -14.15
C GLY A 148 1.92 -61.31 -15.20
N ASP A 149 2.09 -62.62 -15.32
CA ASP A 149 1.33 -63.45 -16.26
C ASP A 149 -0.07 -63.84 -15.77
N ALA A 150 -0.57 -63.27 -14.67
CA ALA A 150 -1.89 -63.61 -14.15
C ALA A 150 -3.01 -63.05 -15.05
N THR A 151 -4.19 -63.67 -15.01
CA THR A 151 -5.37 -63.13 -15.69
C THR A 151 -5.82 -61.81 -15.03
N ILE A 152 -6.09 -60.79 -15.85
CA ILE A 152 -6.59 -59.50 -15.39
C ILE A 152 -7.99 -59.68 -14.78
N VAL A 153 -8.19 -59.16 -13.57
CA VAL A 153 -9.44 -59.25 -12.82
C VAL A 153 -10.18 -57.91 -12.88
N ASN A 154 -11.47 -57.97 -13.16
CA ASN A 154 -12.33 -56.78 -13.19
C ASN A 154 -12.42 -56.11 -11.81
N GLY A 155 -12.15 -54.80 -11.78
CA GLY A 155 -12.10 -53.96 -10.58
C GLY A 155 -10.80 -54.04 -9.77
N ALA A 156 -9.78 -54.78 -10.25
CA ALA A 156 -8.51 -54.88 -9.54
C ALA A 156 -7.60 -53.66 -9.80
N VAL A 157 -6.72 -53.39 -8.84
CA VAL A 157 -5.67 -52.37 -8.90
C VAL A 157 -4.31 -53.07 -8.93
N TYR A 158 -3.48 -52.74 -9.91
CA TYR A 158 -2.18 -53.37 -10.16
C TYR A 158 -1.04 -52.36 -10.16
N ALA A 159 0.14 -52.78 -9.71
CA ALA A 159 1.35 -51.99 -9.85
C ALA A 159 1.78 -51.95 -11.33
N PRO A 160 2.17 -50.79 -11.87
CA PRO A 160 2.77 -50.68 -13.21
C PRO A 160 3.96 -51.62 -13.38
N GLN A 161 4.11 -52.20 -14.57
CA GLN A 161 5.14 -53.21 -14.84
C GLN A 161 5.56 -53.26 -16.30
N ASN A 162 6.86 -53.52 -16.49
CA ASN A 162 7.47 -53.88 -17.76
C ASN A 162 8.21 -55.21 -17.59
N GLN A 163 7.77 -56.28 -18.26
CA GLN A 163 8.43 -57.60 -18.23
C GLN A 163 9.22 -57.96 -19.49
N GLY A 164 9.04 -57.24 -20.61
CA GLY A 164 9.65 -57.53 -21.91
C GLY A 164 11.11 -57.11 -22.09
N GLY A 165 11.65 -56.36 -21.13
CA GLY A 165 12.97 -55.73 -21.25
C GLY A 165 12.98 -54.52 -22.19
N ASP A 166 14.15 -53.89 -22.36
CA ASP A 166 14.27 -52.57 -23.05
C ASP A 166 14.09 -52.62 -24.59
N GLY A 167 13.44 -53.67 -25.12
CA GLY A 167 13.30 -53.93 -26.56
C GLY A 167 12.05 -53.33 -27.21
N GLU A 168 11.13 -52.78 -26.42
CA GLU A 168 9.83 -52.28 -26.87
C GLU A 168 9.93 -51.13 -27.88
N VAL A 169 9.15 -51.22 -28.96
CA VAL A 169 9.15 -50.23 -30.04
C VAL A 169 7.77 -49.59 -30.19
N PHE A 170 7.64 -48.38 -29.67
CA PHE A 170 6.49 -47.52 -29.95
C PHE A 170 6.74 -46.72 -31.23
N PRO A 171 5.93 -46.90 -32.31
CA PRO A 171 6.11 -46.14 -33.54
C PRO A 171 5.83 -44.64 -33.33
N ALA A 172 6.36 -43.79 -34.20
CA ALA A 172 6.05 -42.36 -34.21
C ALA A 172 4.52 -42.14 -34.31
N PRO A 173 3.94 -41.18 -33.58
CA PRO A 173 4.59 -40.04 -32.93
C PRO A 173 4.93 -40.25 -31.43
N ALA A 174 5.04 -41.49 -30.94
CA ALA A 174 5.46 -41.73 -29.56
C ALA A 174 6.89 -41.23 -29.28
N PRO A 175 7.17 -40.71 -28.06
CA PRO A 175 8.52 -40.42 -27.64
C PRO A 175 9.35 -41.70 -27.52
N ALA A 176 10.69 -41.55 -27.50
CA ALA A 176 11.57 -42.66 -27.19
C ALA A 176 11.44 -43.02 -25.71
N LEU A 177 11.30 -44.32 -25.41
CA LEU A 177 11.18 -44.82 -24.05
C LEU A 177 12.40 -44.44 -23.20
N ASP A 178 12.15 -44.05 -21.95
CA ASP A 178 13.18 -43.70 -20.96
C ASP A 178 13.38 -44.76 -19.87
N GLY A 179 12.64 -45.86 -19.96
CA GLY A 179 12.71 -46.99 -19.03
C GLY A 179 11.97 -46.79 -17.72
N ASN A 180 11.21 -45.70 -17.55
CA ASN A 180 10.41 -45.49 -16.35
C ASN A 180 9.04 -46.18 -16.45
N SER A 181 8.59 -46.81 -15.37
CA SER A 181 7.27 -47.45 -15.25
C SER A 181 6.43 -46.92 -14.10
N ALA A 182 7.01 -46.24 -13.11
CA ALA A 182 6.28 -45.72 -11.95
C ALA A 182 5.46 -44.49 -12.34
N LEU A 183 4.23 -44.39 -11.82
CA LEU A 183 3.34 -43.24 -12.07
C LEU A 183 3.75 -42.02 -11.23
N SER A 184 4.41 -42.21 -10.09
CA SER A 184 5.09 -41.16 -9.31
C SER A 184 6.13 -40.33 -10.07
N VAL A 185 6.50 -40.71 -11.31
CA VAL A 185 7.29 -39.84 -12.19
C VAL A 185 6.60 -38.51 -12.45
N PHE A 186 5.26 -38.50 -12.43
CA PHE A 186 4.44 -37.32 -12.70
C PHE A 186 4.33 -36.39 -11.48
N ASP A 187 4.82 -36.80 -10.31
CA ASP A 187 4.77 -35.98 -9.09
C ASP A 187 5.54 -34.66 -9.29
N GLY A 188 4.98 -33.58 -8.76
CA GLY A 188 5.54 -32.23 -8.92
C GLY A 188 5.35 -31.64 -10.32
N GLN A 189 4.71 -32.36 -11.27
CA GLN A 189 4.36 -31.78 -12.57
C GLN A 189 3.02 -31.04 -12.52
N PRO A 190 2.81 -30.03 -13.39
CA PRO A 190 1.49 -29.43 -13.56
C PRO A 190 0.52 -30.41 -14.22
N VAL A 191 -0.72 -30.45 -13.74
CA VAL A 191 -1.78 -31.31 -14.31
C VAL A 191 -2.30 -30.83 -15.68
N GLY A 192 -2.19 -29.53 -15.97
CA GLY A 192 -2.77 -28.88 -17.15
C GLY A 192 -2.15 -29.28 -18.49
N GLY A 193 -2.96 -29.36 -19.55
CA GLY A 193 -2.53 -29.75 -20.91
C GLY A 193 -3.08 -31.10 -21.39
N TYR A 194 -2.51 -31.64 -22.48
CA TYR A 194 -2.94 -32.91 -23.08
C TYR A 194 -2.06 -34.09 -22.62
N TRP A 195 -2.68 -35.03 -21.94
CA TRP A 195 -2.17 -36.36 -21.63
C TRP A 195 -2.36 -37.29 -22.82
N GLN A 196 -1.39 -38.19 -23.03
CA GLN A 196 -1.35 -39.05 -24.21
C GLN A 196 -1.15 -40.49 -23.76
N LEU A 197 -2.08 -41.37 -24.12
CA LEU A 197 -1.95 -42.81 -23.95
C LEU A 197 -1.61 -43.43 -25.31
N TYR A 198 -0.42 -44.02 -25.41
CA TYR A 198 0.03 -44.80 -26.55
C TYR A 198 -0.19 -46.28 -26.23
N VAL A 199 -0.89 -46.98 -27.13
CA VAL A 199 -1.17 -48.41 -27.00
C VAL A 199 -0.67 -49.12 -28.25
N VAL A 200 0.11 -50.17 -28.07
CA VAL A 200 0.67 -51.00 -29.15
C VAL A 200 0.38 -52.46 -28.84
N ASP A 201 -0.12 -53.18 -29.84
CA ASP A 201 -0.08 -54.65 -29.88
C ASP A 201 1.20 -55.08 -30.60
N ASP A 202 2.03 -55.88 -29.95
CA ASP A 202 3.36 -56.27 -30.44
C ASP A 202 3.40 -57.68 -31.07
N GLN A 203 2.31 -58.45 -30.99
CA GLN A 203 2.20 -59.77 -31.62
C GLN A 203 1.15 -59.81 -32.73
N THR A 204 1.30 -60.79 -33.60
CA THR A 204 0.39 -61.00 -34.72
C THR A 204 -0.41 -62.25 -34.41
N ASP A 205 -1.70 -62.13 -34.05
CA ASP A 205 -2.76 -63.16 -34.15
C ASP A 205 -3.97 -62.88 -33.24
N ASP A 206 -3.90 -61.86 -32.38
CA ASP A 206 -4.89 -61.57 -31.35
C ASP A 206 -5.86 -60.42 -31.69
N VAL A 207 -6.89 -60.27 -30.84
CA VAL A 207 -7.94 -59.25 -30.97
C VAL A 207 -8.04 -58.48 -29.66
N HIS A 208 -7.86 -57.16 -29.73
CA HIS A 208 -7.98 -56.29 -28.56
C HIS A 208 -8.88 -55.09 -28.83
N THR A 209 -9.68 -54.74 -27.83
CA THR A 209 -10.50 -53.53 -27.82
C THR A 209 -10.47 -52.92 -26.43
N ILE A 210 -10.26 -51.62 -26.36
CA ILE A 210 -10.34 -50.85 -25.10
C ILE A 210 -11.50 -49.87 -25.26
N GLY A 211 -12.49 -49.96 -24.37
CA GLY A 211 -13.66 -49.09 -24.41
C GLY A 211 -13.36 -47.64 -24.02
N GLY A 212 -12.28 -47.41 -23.27
CA GLY A 212 -11.75 -46.09 -22.95
C GLY A 212 -10.65 -46.17 -21.88
N TRP A 213 -10.18 -45.02 -21.44
CA TRP A 213 -9.25 -44.88 -20.33
C TRP A 213 -9.56 -43.61 -19.54
N SER A 214 -9.07 -43.52 -18.31
CA SER A 214 -9.18 -42.34 -17.45
C SER A 214 -7.97 -42.21 -16.53
N LEU A 215 -7.62 -40.97 -16.19
CA LEU A 215 -6.63 -40.66 -15.15
C LEU A 215 -7.35 -40.12 -13.92
N LYS A 216 -6.93 -40.52 -12.73
CA LYS A 216 -7.32 -39.87 -11.48
C LYS A 216 -6.07 -39.21 -10.89
N PHE A 217 -6.16 -37.95 -10.50
CA PHE A 217 -5.07 -37.20 -9.88
C PHE A 217 -5.36 -36.91 -8.41
N VAL A 218 -4.31 -36.95 -7.59
CA VAL A 218 -4.24 -36.19 -6.33
C VAL A 218 -3.39 -34.96 -6.60
N LEU A 219 -3.88 -33.79 -6.22
CA LEU A 219 -3.22 -32.51 -6.43
C LEU A 219 -2.83 -31.91 -5.08
N ALA A 220 -1.73 -31.17 -5.04
CA ALA A 220 -1.35 -30.44 -3.84
C ALA A 220 -2.23 -29.17 -3.70
N THR A 221 -3.06 -29.08 -2.65
CA THR A 221 -3.68 -27.81 -2.22
C THR A 221 -2.58 -26.83 -1.85
N THR A 222 -2.32 -25.84 -2.72
CA THR A 222 -1.13 -24.98 -2.57
C THR A 222 -1.44 -23.52 -2.90
N PRO A 223 -1.07 -22.57 -2.02
CA PRO A 223 -0.64 -22.75 -0.63
C PRO A 223 -1.83 -23.01 0.32
N TYR A 224 -1.68 -23.98 1.23
CA TYR A 224 -2.66 -24.28 2.28
C TYR A 224 -1.99 -24.25 3.67
N PRO A 225 -2.19 -23.21 4.49
CA PRO A 225 -2.90 -21.96 4.19
C PRO A 225 -2.13 -21.03 3.25
N ASN A 226 -2.85 -20.11 2.62
CA ASN A 226 -2.30 -18.92 1.99
C ASN A 226 -2.12 -17.81 3.05
N THR A 227 -0.92 -17.23 3.18
CA THR A 227 -0.60 -16.35 4.31
C THR A 227 -0.25 -14.92 3.92
N ILE A 228 -0.73 -13.94 4.70
CA ILE A 228 -0.33 -12.54 4.67
C ILE A 228 0.32 -12.17 6.01
N GLU A 229 1.49 -11.51 5.97
CA GLU A 229 2.18 -11.00 7.15
C GLU A 229 1.83 -9.52 7.38
N VAL A 230 1.29 -9.19 8.54
CA VAL A 230 0.97 -7.82 8.97
C VAL A 230 1.95 -7.38 10.07
N SER A 231 2.38 -6.12 10.03
CA SER A 231 3.33 -5.59 11.02
C SER A 231 3.21 -4.08 11.21
N GLY A 232 3.31 -3.63 12.47
CA GLY A 232 3.36 -2.23 12.86
C GLY A 232 2.03 -1.49 12.75
N LEU A 233 0.90 -2.18 12.90
CA LEU A 233 -0.42 -1.54 12.91
C LEU A 233 -1.01 -1.44 14.33
N PRO A 234 -1.84 -0.42 14.62
CA PRO A 234 -2.65 -0.38 15.84
C PRO A 234 -3.71 -1.48 15.88
N ALA A 235 -4.42 -1.57 17.01
CA ALA A 235 -5.55 -2.47 17.13
C ALA A 235 -6.62 -2.14 16.08
N VAL A 236 -7.08 -3.16 15.35
CA VAL A 236 -8.05 -2.99 14.27
C VAL A 236 -9.45 -2.72 14.80
N SER A 237 -10.26 -1.99 14.04
CA SER A 237 -11.66 -1.70 14.34
C SER A 237 -12.62 -2.32 13.33
N ASP A 238 -12.10 -2.82 12.20
CA ASP A 238 -12.86 -3.44 11.13
C ASP A 238 -11.89 -4.23 10.20
N VAL A 239 -12.39 -5.32 9.60
CA VAL A 239 -11.65 -6.25 8.75
C VAL A 239 -12.51 -6.66 7.56
N ASN A 240 -12.01 -6.40 6.35
CA ASN A 240 -12.59 -6.89 5.11
C ASN A 240 -11.64 -7.85 4.39
N VAL A 241 -12.20 -8.85 3.70
CA VAL A 241 -11.42 -9.85 2.95
C VAL A 241 -11.84 -9.84 1.49
N ARG A 242 -10.90 -9.65 0.57
CA ARG A 242 -11.19 -9.73 -0.87
C ARG A 242 -10.58 -11.00 -1.46
N LEU A 243 -11.39 -11.78 -2.16
CA LEU A 243 -10.96 -12.91 -2.99
C LEU A 243 -10.88 -12.45 -4.45
N ASP A 244 -9.74 -12.67 -5.09
CA ASP A 244 -9.43 -12.20 -6.43
C ASP A 244 -9.32 -13.33 -7.43
N GLY A 245 -10.03 -13.19 -8.56
CA GLY A 245 -10.02 -14.19 -9.63
C GLY A 245 -10.52 -15.53 -9.13
N PHE A 246 -11.60 -15.52 -8.35
CA PHE A 246 -12.31 -16.73 -7.94
C PHE A 246 -12.97 -17.35 -9.16
N ASP A 247 -12.66 -18.61 -9.42
CA ASP A 247 -13.07 -19.36 -10.60
C ASP A 247 -13.46 -20.77 -10.16
N SER A 248 -14.69 -21.18 -10.43
CA SER A 248 -15.22 -22.49 -10.06
C SER A 248 -16.38 -22.89 -10.97
N ASP A 249 -16.36 -24.14 -11.44
CA ASP A 249 -17.48 -24.76 -12.17
C ASP A 249 -18.69 -25.03 -11.25
N ARG A 250 -18.45 -25.13 -9.94
CA ARG A 250 -19.44 -25.39 -8.90
C ARG A 250 -19.03 -24.66 -7.61
N PRO A 251 -19.27 -23.34 -7.52
CA PRO A 251 -18.91 -22.52 -6.35
C PRO A 251 -19.49 -23.02 -5.02
N ASP A 252 -20.57 -23.82 -5.07
CA ASP A 252 -21.24 -24.42 -3.92
C ASP A 252 -20.26 -25.16 -3.02
N ASP A 253 -19.29 -25.85 -3.62
CA ASP A 253 -18.36 -26.71 -2.90
C ASP A 253 -17.18 -25.94 -2.28
N ALA A 254 -17.07 -24.64 -2.55
CA ALA A 254 -15.94 -23.83 -2.11
C ALA A 254 -16.16 -23.29 -0.70
N HIS A 255 -15.32 -23.73 0.24
CA HIS A 255 -15.34 -23.27 1.62
C HIS A 255 -14.08 -22.47 1.95
N PHE A 256 -14.23 -21.30 2.58
CA PHE A 256 -13.10 -20.46 2.98
C PHE A 256 -13.17 -20.04 4.45
N LEU A 257 -12.03 -20.18 5.14
CA LEU A 257 -11.84 -19.83 6.53
C LEU A 257 -10.68 -18.83 6.67
N LEU A 258 -10.95 -17.68 7.26
CA LEU A 258 -9.92 -16.74 7.69
C LEU A 258 -9.51 -17.02 9.13
N VAL A 259 -8.20 -17.08 9.38
CA VAL A 259 -7.63 -17.19 10.73
C VAL A 259 -6.65 -16.04 10.98
N GLY A 260 -6.90 -15.28 12.05
CA GLY A 260 -6.08 -14.15 12.49
C GLY A 260 -4.83 -14.59 13.28
N PRO A 261 -3.92 -13.64 13.57
CA PRO A 261 -2.59 -13.91 14.14
C PRO A 261 -2.62 -14.51 15.56
N HIS A 262 -3.72 -14.36 16.28
CA HIS A 262 -3.88 -14.94 17.63
C HIS A 262 -4.91 -16.09 17.66
N GLY A 263 -5.29 -16.62 16.49
CA GLY A 263 -6.17 -17.78 16.35
C GLY A 263 -7.66 -17.47 16.35
N GLN A 264 -8.05 -16.19 16.25
CA GLN A 264 -9.44 -15.80 15.90
C GLN A 264 -9.80 -16.37 14.53
N GLN A 265 -11.06 -16.73 14.32
CA GLN A 265 -11.50 -17.38 13.09
C GLN A 265 -12.82 -16.79 12.61
N ALA A 266 -12.96 -16.62 11.29
CA ALA A 266 -14.21 -16.29 10.63
C ALA A 266 -14.37 -17.08 9.33
N TYR A 267 -15.51 -17.75 9.18
CA TYR A 267 -15.90 -18.45 7.97
C TYR A 267 -16.46 -17.45 6.96
N LEU A 268 -15.85 -17.39 5.77
CA LEU A 268 -16.16 -16.37 4.76
C LEU A 268 -17.32 -16.82 3.86
N MET A 269 -17.21 -18.02 3.33
CA MET A 269 -18.24 -18.68 2.52
C MET A 269 -18.15 -20.18 2.66
N GLY A 270 -19.28 -20.86 2.51
CA GLY A 270 -19.42 -22.31 2.39
C GLY A 270 -20.83 -22.62 1.91
N ASP A 271 -20.98 -23.66 1.09
CA ASP A 271 -22.25 -24.05 0.45
C ASP A 271 -22.92 -22.86 -0.29
N ALA A 272 -22.12 -21.97 -0.87
CA ALA A 272 -22.61 -20.75 -1.50
C ALA A 272 -22.42 -20.83 -3.01
N GLY A 273 -23.44 -20.45 -3.77
CA GLY A 273 -23.39 -20.45 -5.22
C GLY A 273 -24.36 -21.46 -5.79
N GLY A 274 -23.92 -22.42 -6.58
CA GLY A 274 -24.77 -23.44 -7.20
C GLY A 274 -23.98 -24.18 -8.27
N SER A 275 -24.65 -25.03 -9.06
CA SER A 275 -23.99 -25.90 -10.05
C SER A 275 -23.72 -25.22 -11.42
N VAL A 276 -23.43 -23.91 -11.42
CA VAL A 276 -23.18 -23.13 -12.64
C VAL A 276 -21.82 -22.45 -12.53
N GLU A 277 -21.01 -22.58 -13.58
CA GLU A 277 -19.66 -22.00 -13.71
C GLU A 277 -19.62 -20.49 -13.43
N ASP A 278 -18.75 -20.11 -12.51
CA ASP A 278 -18.35 -18.77 -12.15
C ASP A 278 -16.89 -18.54 -12.54
N THR A 279 -16.65 -17.52 -13.36
CA THR A 279 -15.33 -17.27 -13.98
C THR A 279 -14.82 -15.89 -13.54
N GLU A 280 -13.60 -15.84 -13.01
CA GLU A 280 -12.89 -14.61 -12.61
C GLU A 280 -13.70 -13.62 -11.75
N VAL A 281 -14.44 -14.13 -10.77
CA VAL A 281 -15.24 -13.31 -9.85
C VAL A 281 -14.35 -12.66 -8.78
N SER A 282 -14.67 -11.43 -8.40
CA SER A 282 -14.03 -10.71 -7.29
C SER A 282 -15.03 -10.52 -6.15
N LEU A 283 -14.78 -11.16 -5.02
CA LEU A 283 -15.67 -11.16 -3.86
C LEU A 283 -15.03 -10.39 -2.72
N THR A 284 -15.74 -9.42 -2.15
CA THR A 284 -15.33 -8.75 -0.92
C THR A 284 -16.27 -9.17 0.20
N PHE A 285 -15.71 -9.74 1.26
CA PHE A 285 -16.39 -10.10 2.50
C PHE A 285 -16.22 -8.98 3.52
N ASP A 286 -17.35 -8.47 3.99
CA ASP A 286 -17.52 -7.34 4.91
C ASP A 286 -18.81 -7.63 5.70
N ASP A 287 -18.75 -7.80 7.03
CA ASP A 287 -19.94 -8.15 7.81
C ASP A 287 -20.95 -7.01 8.00
N GLU A 288 -20.59 -5.77 7.63
CA GLU A 288 -21.49 -4.63 7.47
C GLU A 288 -22.21 -4.61 6.11
N ALA A 289 -21.83 -5.46 5.16
CA ALA A 289 -22.45 -5.50 3.84
C ALA A 289 -23.97 -5.80 3.89
N ALA A 290 -24.69 -5.40 2.84
CA ALA A 290 -26.16 -5.47 2.86
C ALA A 290 -26.71 -6.90 2.67
N GLY A 291 -26.03 -7.74 1.88
CA GLY A 291 -26.51 -9.06 1.45
C GLY A 291 -25.43 -10.12 1.58
N VAL A 292 -25.84 -11.39 1.45
CA VAL A 292 -24.96 -12.57 1.42
C VAL A 292 -24.86 -13.10 -0.01
N LEU A 293 -23.89 -13.96 -0.27
CA LEU A 293 -23.82 -14.70 -1.53
C LEU A 293 -25.10 -15.54 -1.75
N PRO A 294 -25.57 -15.73 -3.00
CA PRO A 294 -26.69 -16.63 -3.27
C PRO A 294 -26.35 -18.11 -2.97
N ASP A 295 -27.39 -18.93 -2.76
CA ASP A 295 -27.31 -20.36 -2.34
C ASP A 295 -27.53 -21.37 -3.48
N SER A 296 -28.13 -20.95 -4.61
CA SER A 296 -28.35 -21.89 -5.74
C SER A 296 -28.23 -21.25 -7.11
N THR A 297 -27.57 -20.11 -7.21
CA THR A 297 -27.40 -19.36 -8.47
C THR A 297 -25.98 -18.84 -8.60
N ARG A 298 -25.58 -18.58 -9.84
CA ARG A 298 -24.35 -17.89 -10.23
C ARG A 298 -23.96 -16.76 -9.26
N ILE A 299 -22.72 -16.75 -8.80
CA ILE A 299 -22.16 -15.68 -7.99
C ILE A 299 -21.71 -14.52 -8.90
N SER A 300 -21.87 -13.29 -8.42
CA SER A 300 -21.40 -12.10 -9.13
C SER A 300 -20.38 -11.35 -8.29
N SER A 301 -19.47 -10.61 -8.94
CA SER A 301 -18.52 -9.76 -8.21
C SER A 301 -19.24 -8.70 -7.38
N GLY A 302 -18.79 -8.47 -6.16
CA GLY A 302 -19.42 -7.52 -5.26
C GLY A 302 -18.98 -7.68 -3.81
N THR A 303 -19.63 -6.91 -2.94
CA THR A 303 -19.40 -6.94 -1.49
C THR A 303 -20.55 -7.65 -0.79
N TYR A 304 -20.24 -8.63 0.03
CA TYR A 304 -21.17 -9.54 0.67
C TYR A 304 -20.79 -9.75 2.14
N ARG A 305 -21.78 -10.03 2.99
CA ARG A 305 -21.51 -10.51 4.34
C ARG A 305 -21.01 -11.94 4.28
N PRO A 306 -20.03 -12.30 5.10
CA PRO A 306 -19.68 -13.68 5.33
C PRO A 306 -20.91 -14.52 5.71
N PHE A 307 -21.05 -15.69 5.10
CA PHE A 307 -22.17 -16.56 5.37
C PHE A 307 -21.81 -18.01 5.07
N LEU A 308 -22.32 -18.91 5.92
CA LEU A 308 -22.21 -20.35 5.75
C LEU A 308 -23.62 -20.90 5.58
N TYR A 309 -23.90 -21.47 4.41
CA TYR A 309 -25.05 -22.35 4.26
C TYR A 309 -24.67 -23.71 4.85
N GLY A 310 -25.63 -24.42 5.46
CA GLY A 310 -25.35 -25.73 6.07
C GLY A 310 -24.52 -25.70 7.36
N ASP A 311 -23.75 -26.77 7.55
CA ASP A 311 -22.85 -27.00 8.69
C ASP A 311 -21.39 -26.75 8.26
N PRO A 312 -20.46 -26.36 9.17
CA PRO A 312 -19.08 -26.10 8.79
C PRO A 312 -18.36 -27.35 8.30
N ASP A 313 -17.56 -27.21 7.24
CA ASP A 313 -16.77 -28.31 6.71
C ASP A 313 -15.50 -28.61 7.54
N PHE A 314 -14.91 -29.76 7.29
CA PHE A 314 -13.62 -30.18 7.76
C PHE A 314 -12.48 -29.49 6.99
N PHE A 315 -11.65 -28.76 7.72
CA PHE A 315 -10.40 -28.21 7.20
C PHE A 315 -9.23 -29.08 7.69
N PRO A 316 -8.47 -29.73 6.79
CA PRO A 316 -7.28 -30.49 7.16
C PRO A 316 -6.25 -29.68 7.97
N ALA A 317 -5.44 -30.38 8.77
CA ALA A 317 -4.29 -29.75 9.42
C ALA A 317 -3.38 -29.11 8.34
N PRO A 318 -2.85 -27.89 8.54
CA PRO A 318 -2.65 -27.22 9.82
C PRO A 318 -3.78 -26.27 10.25
N ALA A 319 -4.96 -26.33 9.64
CA ALA A 319 -6.10 -25.53 10.08
C ALA A 319 -6.45 -25.83 11.56
N PRO A 320 -6.84 -24.81 12.34
CA PRO A 320 -7.34 -25.02 13.69
C PRO A 320 -8.72 -25.71 13.66
N ALA A 321 -9.17 -26.19 14.82
CA ALA A 321 -10.55 -26.65 14.94
C ALA A 321 -11.51 -25.50 14.59
N VAL A 322 -12.37 -25.75 13.60
CA VAL A 322 -13.22 -24.76 12.95
C VAL A 322 -14.36 -24.34 13.86
N SER A 323 -14.67 -23.04 13.86
CA SER A 323 -15.92 -22.51 14.40
C SER A 323 -16.87 -22.08 13.28
N ALA A 324 -18.17 -22.26 13.46
CA ALA A 324 -19.21 -21.78 12.54
C ALA A 324 -19.40 -20.25 12.55
N SER A 325 -18.49 -19.50 13.19
CA SER A 325 -18.60 -18.04 13.29
C SER A 325 -18.27 -17.40 11.94
N THR A 326 -19.18 -16.59 11.41
CA THR A 326 -18.98 -15.87 10.16
C THR A 326 -18.64 -14.38 10.36
N SER A 327 -18.90 -13.80 11.55
CA SER A 327 -18.66 -12.37 11.78
C SER A 327 -17.16 -12.03 11.77
N LEU A 328 -16.78 -11.05 10.95
CA LEU A 328 -15.43 -10.50 10.90
C LEU A 328 -15.16 -9.57 12.10
N SER A 329 -16.20 -9.05 12.76
CA SER A 329 -16.05 -8.32 14.03
C SER A 329 -15.37 -9.14 15.15
N VAL A 330 -15.18 -10.46 14.99
CA VAL A 330 -14.34 -11.28 15.88
C VAL A 330 -12.89 -10.80 15.94
N PHE A 331 -12.45 -10.07 14.91
CA PHE A 331 -11.12 -9.49 14.82
C PHE A 331 -11.05 -8.08 15.42
N ASP A 332 -12.16 -7.46 15.81
CA ASP A 332 -12.15 -6.09 16.33
C ASP A 332 -11.39 -5.99 17.67
N GLY A 333 -10.58 -4.94 17.78
CA GLY A 333 -9.78 -4.61 18.94
C GLY A 333 -8.54 -5.50 19.15
N ILE A 334 -8.26 -6.45 18.25
CA ILE A 334 -7.07 -7.30 18.35
C ILE A 334 -5.83 -6.54 17.85
N ASP A 335 -4.65 -6.94 18.34
CA ASP A 335 -3.37 -6.61 17.71
C ASP A 335 -3.27 -7.38 16.38
N PRO A 336 -3.20 -6.70 15.22
CA PRO A 336 -3.23 -7.36 13.93
C PRO A 336 -1.84 -7.91 13.51
N ASP A 337 -0.79 -7.65 14.27
CA ASP A 337 0.57 -8.05 13.91
C ASP A 337 0.75 -9.58 13.92
N GLY A 338 1.32 -10.10 12.83
CA GLY A 338 1.59 -11.51 12.62
C GLY A 338 0.95 -12.08 11.35
N GLN A 339 0.84 -13.41 11.31
CA GLN A 339 0.33 -14.15 10.17
C GLN A 339 -1.19 -14.23 10.16
N TRP A 340 -1.79 -13.65 9.12
CA TRP A 340 -3.16 -13.91 8.70
C TRP A 340 -3.16 -15.05 7.69
N LYS A 341 -4.07 -16.00 7.86
CA LYS A 341 -4.10 -17.27 7.11
C LYS A 341 -5.47 -17.45 6.49
N LEU A 342 -5.52 -17.56 5.16
CA LEU A 342 -6.69 -18.00 4.43
C LEU A 342 -6.54 -19.50 4.16
N PHE A 343 -7.49 -20.28 4.67
CA PHE A 343 -7.66 -21.68 4.31
C PHE A 343 -8.83 -21.78 3.34
N GLY A 344 -8.71 -22.65 2.35
CA GLY A 344 -9.81 -23.00 1.47
C GLY A 344 -9.86 -24.51 1.27
N VAL A 345 -11.05 -25.08 1.24
CA VAL A 345 -11.30 -26.49 0.91
C VAL A 345 -12.40 -26.58 -0.13
N ASP A 346 -12.34 -27.64 -0.92
CA ASP A 346 -13.42 -28.07 -1.80
C ASP A 346 -14.00 -29.33 -1.16
N ASP A 347 -15.28 -29.31 -0.81
CA ASP A 347 -15.93 -30.38 -0.05
C ASP A 347 -16.50 -31.51 -0.93
N GLN A 348 -16.46 -31.36 -2.25
CA GLN A 348 -16.93 -32.38 -3.17
C GLN A 348 -15.98 -32.58 -4.37
N ALA A 349 -15.42 -33.78 -4.44
CA ALA A 349 -14.55 -34.20 -5.54
C ALA A 349 -15.20 -34.02 -6.93
N GLY A 350 -14.41 -33.49 -7.88
CA GLY A 350 -14.73 -33.51 -9.31
C GLY A 350 -14.50 -32.19 -10.06
N GLU A 351 -14.51 -31.07 -9.34
CA GLU A 351 -14.31 -29.74 -9.90
C GLU A 351 -13.05 -29.07 -9.32
N LEU A 352 -12.50 -28.08 -10.03
CA LEU A 352 -11.32 -27.33 -9.58
C LEU A 352 -11.76 -25.92 -9.20
N VAL A 353 -11.60 -25.55 -7.94
CA VAL A 353 -11.72 -24.15 -7.51
C VAL A 353 -10.34 -23.49 -7.61
N ARG A 354 -10.26 -22.38 -8.35
CA ARG A 354 -9.08 -21.53 -8.45
C ARG A 354 -9.34 -20.17 -7.83
N LEU A 355 -8.33 -19.66 -7.15
CA LEU A 355 -8.28 -18.31 -6.63
C LEU A 355 -6.95 -17.66 -7.03
N ASP A 356 -6.95 -16.58 -7.79
CA ASP A 356 -5.72 -15.93 -8.25
C ASP A 356 -4.97 -15.18 -7.14
N GLY A 357 -5.68 -14.79 -6.08
CA GLY A 357 -5.11 -14.18 -4.90
C GLY A 357 -6.16 -13.75 -3.89
N TRP A 358 -5.71 -13.15 -2.79
CA TRP A 358 -6.61 -12.53 -1.82
C TRP A 358 -5.97 -11.31 -1.20
N ALA A 359 -6.82 -10.41 -0.69
CA ALA A 359 -6.40 -9.23 0.03
C ALA A 359 -7.10 -9.17 1.38
N LEU A 360 -6.36 -8.64 2.36
CA LEU A 360 -6.84 -8.28 3.68
C LEU A 360 -6.86 -6.76 3.78
N GLU A 361 -8.02 -6.20 4.05
CA GLU A 361 -8.22 -4.76 4.28
C GLU A 361 -8.50 -4.56 5.77
N LEU A 362 -7.58 -3.88 6.45
CA LEU A 362 -7.65 -3.62 7.89
C LEU A 362 -7.90 -2.15 8.14
N SER A 363 -8.88 -1.87 9.00
CA SER A 363 -9.29 -0.52 9.38
C SER A 363 -9.00 -0.30 10.88
N TRP A 364 -8.62 0.92 11.28
CA TRP A 364 -8.43 1.31 12.68
C TRP A 364 -8.71 2.80 12.93
N GLU A 365 -8.89 3.15 14.20
CA GLU A 365 -9.08 4.54 14.64
C GLU A 365 -7.75 5.31 14.67
N ASP A 366 -7.71 6.47 14.01
CA ASP A 366 -6.55 7.36 14.06
C ASP A 366 -6.46 8.10 15.41
N THR A 367 -5.42 7.77 16.17
CA THR A 367 -5.09 8.40 17.45
C THR A 367 -3.76 9.16 17.41
N VAL A 368 -3.14 9.24 16.22
CA VAL A 368 -1.81 9.83 16.06
C VAL A 368 -1.96 11.33 15.87
N SER A 369 -1.35 12.11 16.77
CA SER A 369 -1.40 13.56 16.62
C SER A 369 -0.44 14.04 15.53
N PRO A 370 -0.85 15.03 14.70
CA PRO A 370 0.02 15.59 13.68
C PRO A 370 1.22 16.35 14.30
N THR A 371 2.27 16.53 13.50
CA THR A 371 3.44 17.37 13.81
C THR A 371 3.57 18.52 12.81
N GLY A 372 4.35 19.54 13.14
CA GLY A 372 4.59 20.64 12.21
C GLY A 372 5.62 21.65 12.67
N THR A 373 5.80 22.71 11.89
CA THR A 373 6.66 23.87 12.23
C THR A 373 5.97 25.17 11.89
N VAL A 374 6.45 26.25 12.51
CA VAL A 374 5.99 27.62 12.28
C VAL A 374 7.19 28.54 12.10
N VAL A 375 7.17 29.40 11.08
CA VAL A 375 8.22 30.38 10.80
C VAL A 375 7.59 31.72 10.43
N VAL A 376 7.98 32.79 11.10
CA VAL A 376 7.42 34.13 10.91
C VAL A 376 8.31 34.95 9.97
N ASN A 377 7.75 35.42 8.86
CA ASN A 377 8.43 36.22 7.83
C ASN A 377 9.74 35.59 7.33
N GLY A 378 9.78 34.27 7.13
CA GLY A 378 11.00 33.57 6.72
C GLY A 378 12.16 33.73 7.71
N ASP A 379 11.87 33.64 9.01
CA ASP A 379 12.84 33.71 10.13
C ASP A 379 13.55 35.08 10.23
N ALA A 380 12.85 36.15 9.83
CA ALA A 380 13.39 37.49 9.94
C ALA A 380 13.49 37.91 11.42
N ALA A 381 14.70 38.27 11.88
CA ALA A 381 14.90 38.68 13.29
C ALA A 381 14.08 39.92 13.74
N ARG A 382 13.65 40.77 12.79
CA ARG A 382 12.89 42.01 13.08
C ARG A 382 11.90 42.34 11.97
N THR A 383 10.77 42.95 12.34
CA THR A 383 9.80 43.53 11.41
C THR A 383 9.31 44.89 11.88
N ARG A 384 8.90 45.74 10.93
CA ARG A 384 8.22 47.01 11.19
C ARG A 384 6.72 46.97 10.93
N SER A 385 6.22 45.82 10.51
CA SER A 385 4.82 45.58 10.23
C SER A 385 4.27 44.61 11.26
N ARG A 386 3.06 44.89 11.74
CA ARG A 386 2.30 43.93 12.55
C ARG A 386 1.71 42.83 11.69
N ASP A 387 1.42 43.13 10.43
CA ASP A 387 0.95 42.15 9.46
C ASP A 387 2.17 41.42 8.93
N VAL A 388 2.22 40.12 9.20
CA VAL A 388 3.32 39.20 8.89
C VAL A 388 2.77 38.00 8.12
N THR A 389 3.68 37.30 7.46
CA THR A 389 3.41 35.98 6.88
C THR A 389 3.94 34.92 7.82
N VAL A 390 3.18 33.84 7.99
CA VAL A 390 3.53 32.68 8.80
C VAL A 390 3.61 31.47 7.88
N ASP A 391 4.82 30.97 7.67
CA ASP A 391 5.08 29.77 6.88
C ASP A 391 4.99 28.54 7.79
N LEU A 392 4.30 27.51 7.31
CA LEU A 392 3.91 26.34 8.08
C LEU A 392 4.30 25.07 7.34
N THR A 393 4.81 24.09 8.08
CA THR A 393 4.89 22.70 7.61
C THR A 393 4.08 21.81 8.53
N GLY A 394 3.48 20.77 7.98
CA GLY A 394 2.69 19.79 8.73
C GLY A 394 2.95 18.40 8.19
N ALA A 395 3.05 17.40 9.08
CA ALA A 395 3.22 16.00 8.72
C ALA A 395 2.46 15.12 9.71
N ASP A 396 1.86 14.06 9.18
CA ASP A 396 1.13 13.06 9.94
C ASP A 396 1.26 11.70 9.20
N PRO A 397 2.39 10.99 9.39
CA PRO A 397 2.74 9.84 8.55
C PRO A 397 2.00 8.55 8.88
N GLU A 398 1.37 8.46 10.06
CA GLU A 398 0.69 7.27 10.57
C GLU A 398 -0.80 7.53 10.87
N GLY A 399 -1.28 8.75 10.60
CA GLY A 399 -2.66 9.18 10.79
C GLY A 399 -3.34 9.61 9.49
N THR A 400 -4.38 10.43 9.64
CA THR A 400 -5.29 10.86 8.57
C THR A 400 -4.86 12.12 7.82
N GLY A 401 -3.66 12.64 8.09
CA GLY A 401 -3.09 13.80 7.43
C GLY A 401 -3.51 15.11 8.09
N VAL A 402 -2.68 16.16 7.95
CA VAL A 402 -2.96 17.47 8.55
C VAL A 402 -4.12 18.17 7.83
N ALA A 403 -5.26 18.30 8.49
CA ALA A 403 -6.47 18.89 7.91
C ALA A 403 -6.58 20.40 8.18
N SER A 404 -6.23 20.85 9.38
CA SER A 404 -6.44 22.24 9.81
C SER A 404 -5.35 22.76 10.76
N VAL A 405 -5.29 24.09 10.87
CA VAL A 405 -4.35 24.79 11.75
C VAL A 405 -5.04 25.99 12.41
N ARG A 406 -4.60 26.34 13.62
CA ARG A 406 -4.96 27.59 14.30
C ARG A 406 -3.72 28.32 14.79
N LEU A 407 -3.79 29.65 14.85
CA LEU A 407 -2.68 30.52 15.24
C LEU A 407 -3.02 31.32 16.51
N SER A 408 -2.00 31.72 17.26
CA SER A 408 -2.15 32.55 18.47
C SER A 408 -0.95 33.48 18.68
N ASN A 409 -1.19 34.60 19.37
CA ASN A 409 -0.15 35.54 19.84
C ASN A 409 0.30 35.26 21.29
N ASP A 410 -0.46 34.48 22.06
CA ASP A 410 -0.24 34.27 23.50
C ASP A 410 -0.15 32.78 23.91
N GLY A 411 -0.50 31.86 23.00
CA GLY A 411 -0.51 30.42 23.26
C GLY A 411 -1.70 29.97 24.11
N VAL A 412 -2.69 30.85 24.35
CA VAL A 412 -3.87 30.59 25.17
C VAL A 412 -5.14 30.89 24.39
N THR A 413 -5.20 32.07 23.77
CA THR A 413 -6.31 32.51 22.94
C THR A 413 -5.96 32.26 21.47
N PHE A 414 -6.64 31.32 20.83
CA PHE A 414 -6.39 30.96 19.44
C PHE A 414 -7.46 31.51 18.50
N SER A 415 -7.08 31.69 17.24
CA SER A 415 -8.05 31.78 16.16
C SER A 415 -8.92 30.51 16.10
N PRO A 416 -10.10 30.57 15.43
CA PRO A 416 -10.74 29.35 14.97
C PRO A 416 -9.78 28.50 14.12
N TYR A 417 -10.01 27.20 14.09
CA TYR A 417 -9.35 26.32 13.12
C TYR A 417 -9.73 26.73 11.70
N GLN A 418 -8.75 26.70 10.81
CA GLN A 418 -8.91 26.91 9.38
C GLN A 418 -8.18 25.83 8.61
N ALA A 419 -8.58 25.58 7.35
CA ALA A 419 -7.92 24.60 6.49
C ALA A 419 -6.40 24.83 6.44
N PHE A 420 -5.63 23.74 6.51
CA PHE A 420 -4.18 23.80 6.49
C PHE A 420 -3.68 24.41 5.17
N ALA A 421 -2.77 25.37 5.27
CA ALA A 421 -2.06 25.96 4.15
C ALA A 421 -0.62 26.23 4.58
N GLY A 422 0.34 26.01 3.67
CA GLY A 422 1.76 26.18 3.98
C GLY A 422 2.19 27.62 4.24
N SER A 423 1.32 28.61 4.03
CA SER A 423 1.60 30.02 4.35
C SER A 423 0.30 30.75 4.66
N LEU A 424 0.26 31.48 5.78
CA LEU A 424 -0.91 32.19 6.27
C LEU A 424 -0.58 33.64 6.66
N PRO A 425 -1.47 34.62 6.39
CA PRO A 425 -1.32 35.96 6.94
C PRO A 425 -1.65 35.96 8.45
N TRP A 426 -0.89 36.72 9.23
CA TRP A 426 -1.12 36.87 10.67
C TRP A 426 -0.84 38.30 11.14
N THR A 427 -1.59 38.76 12.15
CA THR A 427 -1.38 40.08 12.77
C THR A 427 -0.84 39.93 14.19
N LEU A 428 0.38 40.41 14.40
CA LEU A 428 1.04 40.41 15.70
C LEU A 428 0.31 41.29 16.74
N ALA A 429 0.43 40.89 18.01
CA ALA A 429 0.00 41.71 19.14
C ALA A 429 0.63 43.12 19.09
N ALA A 430 -0.13 44.14 19.52
CA ALA A 430 0.31 45.53 19.46
C ALA A 430 1.53 45.85 20.35
N GLY A 431 2.21 46.96 20.03
CA GLY A 431 3.36 47.49 20.78
C GLY A 431 4.70 46.88 20.37
N ASP A 432 5.78 47.66 20.41
CA ASP A 432 7.12 47.18 20.04
C ASP A 432 7.66 46.16 21.05
N GLY A 433 8.61 45.33 20.61
CA GLY A 433 9.27 44.30 21.42
C GLY A 433 9.18 42.91 20.82
N SER A 434 9.62 41.91 21.60
CA SER A 434 9.53 40.50 21.20
C SER A 434 8.06 40.06 21.08
N LYS A 435 7.72 39.47 19.94
CA LYS A 435 6.42 38.87 19.63
C LYS A 435 6.61 37.39 19.38
N ARG A 436 5.61 36.61 19.75
CA ARG A 436 5.57 35.16 19.54
C ARG A 436 4.34 34.83 18.72
N VAL A 437 4.47 33.86 17.82
CA VAL A 437 3.37 33.26 17.08
C VAL A 437 3.39 31.77 17.40
N TYR A 438 2.26 31.28 17.87
CA TYR A 438 2.03 29.88 18.16
C TYR A 438 1.18 29.29 17.05
N ALA A 439 1.47 28.05 16.66
CA ALA A 439 0.62 27.28 15.77
C ALA A 439 0.27 25.93 16.42
N GLN A 440 -0.93 25.44 16.11
CA GLN A 440 -1.38 24.10 16.47
C GLN A 440 -2.10 23.49 15.28
N PHE A 441 -1.71 22.28 14.94
CA PHE A 441 -2.24 21.52 13.83
C PHE A 441 -3.29 20.54 14.34
N LYS A 442 -4.21 20.15 13.46
CA LYS A 442 -5.24 19.16 13.73
C LYS A 442 -5.46 18.34 12.47
N ASP A 443 -5.47 17.03 12.62
CA ASP A 443 -5.72 16.08 11.53
C ASP A 443 -7.22 15.95 11.22
N ALA A 444 -7.60 15.00 10.37
CA ALA A 444 -9.00 14.76 10.03
C ALA A 444 -9.76 13.98 11.12
N ALA A 445 -9.07 13.13 11.90
CA ALA A 445 -9.58 12.44 13.08
C ALA A 445 -9.85 13.36 14.28
N GLY A 446 -9.29 14.55 14.23
CA GLY A 446 -9.40 15.57 15.26
C GLY A 446 -8.34 15.51 16.36
N ASN A 447 -7.26 14.76 16.19
CA ASN A 447 -6.11 14.80 17.10
C ASN A 447 -5.37 16.13 16.91
N GLU A 448 -4.98 16.76 18.02
CA GLU A 448 -4.31 18.06 17.99
C GLU A 448 -2.81 17.91 18.28
N SER A 449 -1.98 18.59 17.51
CA SER A 449 -0.54 18.64 17.77
C SER A 449 -0.23 19.32 19.11
N THR A 450 0.99 19.10 19.60
CA THR A 450 1.59 20.02 20.57
C THR A 450 1.76 21.41 19.94
N LEU A 451 1.85 22.45 20.78
CA LEU A 451 2.06 23.82 20.29
C LEU A 451 3.48 23.99 19.76
N VAL A 452 3.59 24.54 18.55
CA VAL A 452 4.87 25.01 17.98
C VAL A 452 4.92 26.53 18.03
N ILE A 453 6.13 27.09 18.10
CA ILE A 453 6.33 28.51 18.36
C ILE A 453 7.49 29.07 17.55
N ASP A 454 7.32 30.30 17.09
CA ASP A 454 8.39 31.15 16.58
C ASP A 454 8.24 32.59 17.10
N SER A 455 9.30 33.38 17.01
CA SER A 455 9.36 34.74 17.55
C SER A 455 10.00 35.75 16.60
N ILE A 456 9.51 36.98 16.66
CA ILE A 456 10.03 38.11 15.89
C ILE A 456 10.00 39.38 16.74
N VAL A 457 11.00 40.25 16.59
CA VAL A 457 10.97 41.57 17.25
C VAL A 457 10.22 42.56 16.37
N LEU A 458 9.09 43.06 16.88
CA LEU A 458 8.34 44.16 16.26
C LEU A 458 8.96 45.49 16.67
N ASP A 459 9.25 46.32 15.68
CA ASP A 459 9.77 47.68 15.85
C ASP A 459 9.08 48.60 14.85
N THR A 460 8.08 49.33 15.33
CA THR A 460 7.28 50.27 14.53
C THR A 460 7.67 51.73 14.75
N THR A 461 8.58 51.99 15.70
CA THR A 461 8.96 53.35 16.06
C THR A 461 10.25 53.78 15.37
N GLY A 462 10.32 55.06 15.01
CA GLY A 462 11.49 55.64 14.34
C GLY A 462 12.52 56.19 15.32
N PRO A 463 13.79 56.31 14.89
CA PRO A 463 14.83 56.89 15.72
C PRO A 463 14.55 58.37 15.97
N ARG A 464 14.84 58.83 17.20
CA ARG A 464 14.76 60.24 17.58
C ARG A 464 16.04 60.72 18.26
N ALA A 465 16.16 62.03 18.46
CA ALA A 465 17.30 62.56 19.20
C ALA A 465 17.20 62.27 20.71
N GLY A 466 18.28 61.71 21.25
CA GLY A 466 18.64 61.81 22.65
C GLY A 466 19.48 63.08 22.88
N LYS A 467 20.74 62.90 23.29
CA LYS A 467 21.66 64.02 23.59
C LYS A 467 22.19 64.71 22.32
N LEU A 468 22.11 66.04 22.29
CA LEU A 468 22.65 66.89 21.22
C LEU A 468 23.85 67.69 21.72
N SER A 469 24.91 67.80 20.90
CA SER A 469 26.07 68.65 21.17
C SER A 469 26.55 69.31 19.87
N PRO A 470 26.52 70.64 19.71
CA PRO A 470 25.97 71.62 20.65
C PRO A 470 24.48 71.41 20.97
N GLY A 471 24.09 71.78 22.18
CA GLY A 471 22.70 71.75 22.61
C GLY A 471 21.82 72.73 21.82
N ARG A 472 20.50 72.59 21.99
CA ARG A 472 19.52 73.48 21.36
C ARG A 472 19.76 74.94 21.80
N SER A 473 19.90 75.84 20.84
CA SER A 473 20.14 77.28 21.04
C SER A 473 21.43 77.63 21.79
N ALA A 474 22.41 76.72 21.86
CA ALA A 474 23.70 76.99 22.50
C ALA A 474 24.41 78.19 21.83
N THR A 475 25.00 79.08 22.63
CA THR A 475 25.78 80.25 22.19
C THR A 475 27.25 80.10 22.55
N GLY A 476 28.13 80.92 21.96
CA GLY A 476 29.57 80.89 22.25
C GLY A 476 30.27 79.61 21.76
N VAL A 477 29.66 78.88 20.82
CA VAL A 477 30.20 77.61 20.33
C VAL A 477 31.46 77.85 19.49
N ALA A 478 32.52 77.07 19.72
CA ALA A 478 33.76 77.19 18.96
C ALA A 478 33.53 76.98 17.44
N ALA A 479 34.20 77.78 16.61
CA ALA A 479 34.13 77.66 15.15
C ALA A 479 34.57 76.28 14.61
N THR A 480 35.36 75.53 15.38
CA THR A 480 35.86 74.18 15.05
C THR A 480 34.98 73.04 15.57
N VAL A 481 33.76 73.34 16.03
CA VAL A 481 32.87 72.37 16.67
C VAL A 481 32.54 71.17 15.79
N LYS A 482 32.51 69.99 16.43
CA LYS A 482 31.94 68.76 15.85
C LYS A 482 30.53 68.58 16.41
N VAL A 483 29.54 68.46 15.52
CA VAL A 483 28.16 68.22 15.92
C VAL A 483 27.98 66.73 16.19
N ARG A 484 27.43 66.38 17.35
CA ARG A 484 27.11 65.02 17.79
C ARG A 484 25.63 64.89 18.11
N ILE A 485 25.02 63.83 17.59
CA ILE A 485 23.61 63.51 17.77
C ILE A 485 23.52 62.07 18.22
N LYS A 486 23.22 61.86 19.51
CA LYS A 486 22.95 60.53 20.04
C LYS A 486 21.52 60.12 19.65
N ALA A 487 21.37 59.04 18.89
CA ALA A 487 20.06 58.46 18.58
C ALA A 487 19.57 57.58 19.74
N THR A 488 18.26 57.44 19.87
CA THR A 488 17.63 56.56 20.86
C THR A 488 17.87 55.07 20.59
N GLU A 489 18.07 54.72 19.34
CA GLU A 489 18.22 53.35 18.86
C GLU A 489 19.30 53.23 17.77
N ALA A 490 19.53 52.01 17.30
CA ALA A 490 20.54 51.74 16.29
C ALA A 490 20.08 52.21 14.91
N LEU A 491 20.94 52.97 14.22
CA LEU A 491 20.68 53.48 12.87
C LEU A 491 21.23 52.54 11.79
N ARG A 492 20.55 52.48 10.65
CA ARG A 492 21.09 51.86 9.44
C ARG A 492 22.18 52.78 8.87
N GLN A 493 23.41 52.29 8.86
CA GLN A 493 24.60 53.08 8.50
C GLN A 493 24.48 53.78 7.14
N GLY A 494 23.96 53.11 6.11
CA GLY A 494 23.77 53.69 4.77
C GLY A 494 22.72 54.81 4.70
N SER A 495 21.88 54.99 5.72
CA SER A 495 20.90 56.08 5.77
C SER A 495 21.48 57.41 6.30
N VAL A 496 22.68 57.37 6.87
CA VAL A 496 23.36 58.54 7.46
C VAL A 496 24.37 59.11 6.47
N SER A 497 24.08 60.29 5.93
CA SER A 497 24.93 60.95 4.93
C SER A 497 24.76 62.48 4.93
N ALA A 498 25.52 63.19 4.10
CA ALA A 498 25.38 64.64 3.93
C ALA A 498 24.03 65.08 3.29
N THR A 499 23.22 64.15 2.78
CA THR A 499 21.88 64.45 2.26
C THR A 499 20.80 64.40 3.35
N THR A 500 20.99 63.53 4.33
CA THR A 500 20.07 63.26 5.44
C THR A 500 20.45 64.02 6.70
N VAL A 501 21.74 64.31 6.93
CA VAL A 501 22.26 65.08 8.06
C VAL A 501 23.15 66.20 7.56
N PHE A 502 22.79 67.44 7.84
CA PHE A 502 23.55 68.61 7.38
C PHE A 502 23.30 69.82 8.27
N LEU A 503 24.11 70.86 8.10
CA LEU A 503 23.85 72.19 8.66
C LEU A 503 23.92 73.27 7.60
N LYS A 504 23.15 74.34 7.83
CA LYS A 504 23.17 75.57 7.04
C LYS A 504 23.34 76.76 7.98
N ARG A 505 23.85 77.89 7.47
CA ARG A 505 23.66 79.15 8.19
C ARG A 505 22.15 79.46 8.25
N LYS A 506 21.69 80.06 9.35
CA LYS A 506 20.27 80.47 9.47
C LYS A 506 19.91 81.38 8.30
N GLY A 507 18.82 81.06 7.61
CA GLY A 507 18.37 81.77 6.40
C GLY A 507 19.12 81.42 5.09
N ALA A 508 20.17 80.59 5.13
CA ALA A 508 20.88 80.19 3.92
C ALA A 508 20.28 78.93 3.29
N THR A 509 20.36 78.85 1.95
CA THR A 509 19.92 77.68 1.17
C THR A 509 21.04 76.65 0.99
N VAL A 510 22.29 77.09 1.00
CA VAL A 510 23.50 76.27 0.79
C VAL A 510 23.92 75.53 2.08
N LYS A 511 24.26 74.25 1.94
CA LYS A 511 24.79 73.40 3.03
C LYS A 511 26.25 73.74 3.32
N VAL A 512 26.65 73.70 4.59
CA VAL A 512 28.06 73.74 4.96
C VAL A 512 28.72 72.42 4.56
N PRO A 513 29.84 72.43 3.81
CA PRO A 513 30.58 71.21 3.51
C PRO A 513 31.05 70.53 4.81
N ALA A 514 30.60 69.29 5.02
CA ALA A 514 30.92 68.52 6.23
C ALA A 514 31.11 67.04 5.90
N ARG A 515 31.90 66.34 6.72
CA ARG A 515 31.92 64.87 6.76
C ARG A 515 30.83 64.42 7.74
N VAL A 516 30.04 63.43 7.35
CA VAL A 516 29.00 62.83 8.18
C VAL A 516 29.35 61.37 8.36
N SER A 517 29.35 60.88 9.60
CA SER A 517 29.56 59.47 9.94
C SER A 517 28.63 59.02 11.06
N TYR A 518 28.48 57.71 11.21
CA TYR A 518 27.71 57.07 12.29
C TYR A 518 28.61 56.13 13.09
N GLN A 519 28.68 56.33 14.40
CA GLN A 519 29.42 55.50 15.34
C GLN A 519 28.43 54.51 15.99
N ALA A 520 28.35 53.28 15.44
CA ALA A 520 27.31 52.31 15.79
C ALA A 520 27.29 51.91 17.27
N ALA A 521 28.45 51.63 17.86
CA ALA A 521 28.58 51.27 19.28
C ALA A 521 28.03 52.36 20.20
N GLU A 522 28.20 53.62 19.80
CA GLU A 522 27.70 54.77 20.54
C GLU A 522 26.34 55.25 20.07
N ARG A 523 25.72 54.68 19.03
CA ARG A 523 24.49 55.23 18.40
C ARG A 523 24.59 56.74 18.11
N THR A 524 25.79 57.22 17.76
CA THR A 524 26.06 58.67 17.62
C THR A 524 26.33 59.01 16.16
N ILE A 525 25.56 59.95 15.61
CA ILE A 525 25.89 60.61 14.34
C ILE A 525 26.88 61.72 14.63
N LEU A 526 27.98 61.75 13.87
CA LEU A 526 29.01 62.77 13.93
C LEU A 526 29.01 63.58 12.63
N LEU A 527 28.84 64.90 12.75
CA LEU A 527 28.99 65.83 11.64
C LEU A 527 30.18 66.76 11.93
N VAL A 528 31.16 66.76 11.03
CA VAL A 528 32.40 67.52 11.13
C VAL A 528 32.50 68.48 9.95
N PRO A 529 32.34 69.81 10.16
CA PRO A 529 32.60 70.80 9.12
C PRO A 529 34.02 70.66 8.54
N ARG A 530 34.17 70.82 7.21
CA ARG A 530 35.49 70.68 6.55
C ARG A 530 36.44 71.85 6.84
N GLY A 531 35.94 72.96 7.36
CA GLY A 531 36.71 74.12 7.80
C GLY A 531 35.98 74.88 8.91
N PRO A 532 36.64 75.87 9.54
CA PRO A 532 36.04 76.64 10.62
C PRO A 532 34.73 77.31 10.21
N LEU A 533 33.72 77.22 11.07
CA LEU A 533 32.48 77.94 10.93
C LEU A 533 32.71 79.45 11.12
N ARG A 534 31.86 80.28 10.49
CA ARG A 534 31.92 81.74 10.68
C ARG A 534 31.57 82.07 12.14
N ARG A 535 32.28 83.02 12.74
CA ARG A 535 32.01 83.53 14.09
C ARG A 535 30.70 84.31 14.15
N HIS A 536 30.13 84.43 15.35
CA HIS A 536 28.87 85.15 15.62
C HIS A 536 27.73 84.78 14.65
N THR A 537 27.71 83.54 14.17
CA THR A 537 26.80 83.08 13.12
C THR A 537 25.94 81.95 13.66
N THR A 538 24.62 82.07 13.52
CA THR A 538 23.70 80.98 13.85
C THR A 538 23.66 79.94 12.74
N TYR A 539 23.86 78.68 13.11
CA TYR A 539 23.73 77.52 12.23
C TYR A 539 22.51 76.69 12.64
N VAL A 540 21.79 76.19 11.64
CA VAL A 540 20.67 75.25 11.80
C VAL A 540 21.13 73.88 11.34
N VAL A 541 21.06 72.89 12.23
CA VAL A 541 21.32 71.49 11.91
C VAL A 541 19.99 70.81 11.58
N THR A 542 20.01 69.91 10.62
CA THR A 542 18.85 69.15 10.17
C THR A 542 19.20 67.67 10.08
N VAL A 543 18.37 66.82 10.68
CA VAL A 543 18.34 65.36 10.49
C VAL A 543 17.00 65.00 9.88
N ARG A 544 17.01 64.38 8.71
CA ARG A 544 15.80 63.95 8.01
C ARG A 544 16.05 62.65 7.27
N ALA A 545 15.02 61.80 7.15
CA ALA A 545 15.05 60.58 6.36
C ALA A 545 16.17 59.56 6.70
N VAL A 546 16.85 59.74 7.84
CA VAL A 546 17.68 58.69 8.48
C VAL A 546 16.75 57.55 8.89
N ARG A 547 17.24 56.31 8.88
CA ARG A 547 16.46 55.12 9.24
C ARG A 547 17.17 54.28 10.29
N ASP A 548 16.42 53.56 11.12
CA ASP A 548 16.94 52.45 11.94
C ASP A 548 17.22 51.20 11.08
N SER A 549 17.63 50.12 11.76
CA SER A 549 17.94 48.83 11.17
C SER A 549 16.75 48.11 10.50
N VAL A 550 15.52 48.35 10.95
CA VAL A 550 14.29 47.73 10.42
C VAL A 550 13.65 48.60 9.33
N GLY A 551 14.07 49.86 9.26
CA GLY A 551 13.76 50.81 8.20
C GLY A 551 12.75 51.87 8.60
N ASN A 552 12.39 52.03 9.89
CA ASN A 552 11.55 53.16 10.30
C ASN A 552 12.32 54.46 10.06
N ARG A 553 11.58 55.53 9.73
CA ARG A 553 12.20 56.83 9.42
C ARG A 553 12.36 57.61 10.71
N TRP A 554 13.41 58.42 10.77
CA TRP A 554 13.63 59.37 11.86
C TRP A 554 12.36 60.14 12.18
N ASP A 555 11.95 60.07 13.44
CA ASP A 555 10.71 60.64 13.90
C ASP A 555 10.89 61.36 15.23
N GLU A 556 11.15 62.66 15.16
CA GLU A 556 11.49 63.45 16.33
C GLU A 556 10.34 63.58 17.34
N LYS A 557 9.07 63.52 16.89
CA LYS A 557 7.88 63.62 17.74
C LYS A 557 6.87 62.51 17.40
N PRO A 558 7.04 61.30 17.95
CA PRO A 558 6.16 60.16 17.69
C PRO A 558 4.67 60.41 17.95
N SER A 559 4.32 61.40 18.78
CA SER A 559 2.94 61.83 19.03
C SER A 559 2.28 62.54 17.84
N ARG A 560 3.03 62.89 16.78
CA ARG A 560 2.53 63.59 15.59
C ARG A 560 2.51 62.64 14.40
N ALA A 561 1.56 62.85 13.50
CA ALA A 561 1.43 62.00 12.32
C ALA A 561 2.63 62.17 11.37
N GLY A 562 3.18 61.03 10.92
CA GLY A 562 4.20 60.92 9.87
C GLY A 562 5.60 61.33 10.32
N ALA A 563 6.64 60.59 9.93
CA ALA A 563 8.01 60.80 10.37
C ALA A 563 8.52 62.25 10.23
N GLN A 564 8.90 62.89 11.34
CA GLN A 564 9.36 64.29 11.32
C GLN A 564 10.88 64.43 11.42
N ALA A 565 11.40 65.37 10.62
CA ALA A 565 12.79 65.80 10.71
C ALA A 565 13.08 66.51 12.04
N LEU A 566 14.27 66.28 12.58
CA LEU A 566 14.83 67.08 13.66
C LEU A 566 15.50 68.32 13.07
N THR A 567 15.16 69.49 13.62
CA THR A 567 15.91 70.73 13.39
C THR A 567 16.19 71.44 14.71
N TRP A 568 17.40 71.99 14.85
CA TRP A 568 17.76 72.88 15.94
C TRP A 568 18.90 73.81 15.53
N SER A 569 19.14 74.87 16.30
CA SER A 569 20.21 75.82 16.02
C SER A 569 21.22 75.95 17.15
N PHE A 570 22.41 76.45 16.82
CA PHE A 570 23.40 76.97 17.76
C PHE A 570 24.11 78.18 17.12
N THR A 571 24.75 79.02 17.94
CA THR A 571 25.47 80.22 17.50
C THR A 571 26.93 80.15 17.90
N THR A 572 27.81 80.38 16.93
CA THR A 572 29.25 80.42 17.16
C THR A 572 29.68 81.67 17.93
N GLY A 573 30.71 81.54 18.75
CA GLY A 573 31.29 82.63 19.54
C GLY A 573 32.24 83.53 18.78
#